data_AF-A0A936WKD6-F1
#
_entry.id   AF-A0A936WKD6-F1
#
_cell.length_a   1.000
_cell.length_b   1.000
_cell.length_c   1.000
_cell.angle_alpha   90.00
_cell.angle_beta   90.00
_cell.angle_gamma   90.00
#
_symmetry.space_group_name_H-M   'P 1'
#
loop_
_entity.id
_entity.type
_entity.pdbx_description
1 polymer ?
#
loop_
_entity_poly.entity_id
_entity_poly.type
_entity_poly.pdbx_seq_one_letter_code
_entity_poly.pdbx_strand_id
1 'polypeptide(L)'
;MKIAYSALFGALLLLPIGLRAQVSFGGEPYGLKTEAHLPAAPTVVMPTVDAAALMVEDDQRALQGIKGPYRFGFNHVADLSTGNSGVWTSLPNGDAVWRLAIECPGAFSINFEFNDYIVPVGGQVFVYNEAGEVLGAFTAESNPGHTILGVTQLAGDRITVEYVEPAAVRGEGFLHIRQVTHAYRDIMHMNTEKGLNESGSCNNNVICPVGDPWRDQIRSVAMITVGGSGICTGQLINNCANNGTPYFLTANHCLGGNNSWIFRFNWNSPTCTPTQNAPTNQTVSGSTLKASSGGSDVALLQLNSTPPANYNVFYSGWDKSGTTPTNQTCIHHPSGDIKKISFDYNAASQGTMGVAACWHISAWDDGTTEPGSSGSGLWNQNGLLIGQLYGGEADCSNNVNDFFGRFNVSYPLLTTWLGTCGNTLQGYPLSTGIDDATEVAFTIAPNPTQGAFTVTLPAAMRNKGRVTVYDALGQQVLTTNVRNGVERINLDLSDRTEGIYLVDAVAEGFHAVQRLVLTH
;
A
#
# COMPACT_ATOMS: atom_id res chain seq x y z
N MET A 1 39.99 -58.73 7.81
CA MET A 1 38.87 -58.24 6.98
C MET A 1 38.16 -57.13 7.77
N LYS A 2 38.55 -55.88 7.58
CA LYS A 2 37.91 -54.71 8.23
C LYS A 2 37.53 -53.75 7.11
N ILE A 3 36.23 -53.57 6.92
CA ILE A 3 35.61 -52.78 5.86
C ILE A 3 35.61 -51.33 6.33
N ALA A 4 36.21 -50.44 5.54
CA ALA A 4 36.16 -49.00 5.72
C ALA A 4 34.90 -48.47 5.01
N TYR A 5 34.04 -47.76 5.73
CA TYR A 5 32.94 -47.00 5.15
C TYR A 5 33.40 -45.54 5.01
N SER A 6 33.63 -45.12 3.77
CA SER A 6 33.86 -43.73 3.39
C SER A 6 32.52 -42.99 3.37
N ALA A 7 32.29 -42.09 4.32
CA ALA A 7 31.16 -41.17 4.28
C ALA A 7 31.50 -39.97 3.39
N LEU A 8 30.87 -39.90 2.22
CA LEU A 8 30.94 -38.76 1.30
C LEU A 8 30.07 -37.64 1.89
N PHE A 9 30.68 -36.57 2.40
CA PHE A 9 29.97 -35.33 2.74
C PHE A 9 29.66 -34.58 1.44
N GLY A 10 28.42 -34.72 0.94
CA GLY A 10 27.89 -33.86 -0.11
C GLY A 10 27.61 -32.47 0.45
N ALA A 11 28.40 -31.48 0.03
CA ALA A 11 28.12 -30.08 0.32
C ALA A 11 26.85 -29.65 -0.43
N LEU A 12 25.73 -29.56 0.28
CA LEU A 12 24.50 -28.97 -0.23
C LEU A 12 24.70 -27.45 -0.28
N LEU A 13 25.03 -26.92 -1.46
CA LEU A 13 25.04 -25.49 -1.75
C LEU A 13 23.59 -24.97 -1.62
N LEU A 14 23.28 -24.39 -0.46
CA LEU A 14 22.09 -23.56 -0.26
C LEU A 14 22.32 -22.25 -1.03
N LEU A 15 21.82 -22.19 -2.26
CA LEU A 15 21.63 -20.93 -2.98
C LEU A 15 20.60 -20.08 -2.21
N PRO A 16 20.92 -18.84 -1.82
CA PRO A 16 19.92 -17.94 -1.28
C PRO A 16 18.99 -17.54 -2.43
N ILE A 17 17.77 -18.07 -2.42
CA ILE A 17 16.69 -17.57 -3.26
C ILE A 17 16.29 -16.23 -2.65
N GLY A 18 16.81 -15.14 -3.23
CA GLY A 18 16.37 -13.79 -2.90
C GLY A 18 14.93 -13.61 -3.36
N LEU A 19 14.00 -13.51 -2.40
CA LEU A 19 12.64 -13.06 -2.64
C LEU A 19 12.69 -11.59 -3.09
N ARG A 20 12.13 -11.29 -4.27
CA ARG A 20 12.12 -9.97 -4.87
C ARG A 20 10.74 -9.33 -4.75
N ALA A 21 10.76 -8.09 -4.29
CA ALA A 21 9.62 -7.23 -4.01
C ALA A 21 9.12 -6.56 -5.32
N GLN A 22 8.00 -5.83 -5.26
CA GLN A 22 7.78 -4.70 -6.17
C GLN A 22 8.39 -3.44 -5.51
N VAL A 23 9.57 -3.08 -6.00
CA VAL A 23 10.61 -2.38 -5.25
C VAL A 23 10.80 -0.99 -5.84
N SER A 24 10.99 0.03 -5.00
CA SER A 24 11.97 1.07 -5.33
C SER A 24 13.33 0.43 -5.09
N PHE A 25 14.04 0.05 -6.16
CA PHE A 25 15.35 -0.63 -6.06
C PHE A 25 16.50 0.31 -5.61
N GLY A 26 16.17 1.40 -4.91
CA GLY A 26 17.08 2.52 -4.71
C GLY A 26 17.43 3.17 -6.05
N GLY A 27 18.59 3.82 -6.08
CA GLY A 27 19.02 4.64 -7.20
C GLY A 27 18.37 6.02 -7.18
N GLU A 28 18.95 6.93 -7.97
CA GLU A 28 18.47 8.30 -8.10
C GLU A 28 18.46 8.67 -9.58
N PRO A 29 17.42 9.38 -10.06
CA PRO A 29 17.39 9.87 -11.43
C PRO A 29 18.59 10.78 -11.68
N TYR A 30 19.27 10.56 -12.80
CA TYR A 30 20.33 11.45 -13.29
C TYR A 30 19.81 12.85 -13.54
N GLY A 31 18.54 13.00 -13.93
CA GLY A 31 17.97 14.30 -14.21
C GLY A 31 17.87 15.25 -13.03
N LEU A 32 17.92 14.73 -11.80
CA LEU A 32 17.98 15.54 -10.58
C LEU A 32 19.42 15.81 -10.11
N LYS A 33 20.43 15.18 -10.74
CA LYS A 33 21.85 15.39 -10.43
C LYS A 33 22.40 16.55 -11.25
N THR A 34 22.84 17.61 -10.59
CA THR A 34 23.37 18.82 -11.22
C THR A 34 24.60 18.54 -12.10
N GLU A 35 25.40 17.54 -11.71
CA GLU A 35 26.64 17.15 -12.39
C GLU A 35 26.41 16.31 -13.65
N ALA A 36 25.20 15.78 -13.87
CA ALA A 36 24.92 14.93 -15.02
C ALA A 36 24.86 15.72 -16.35
N HIS A 37 24.78 17.05 -16.30
CA HIS A 37 24.77 17.97 -17.46
C HIS A 37 23.83 17.55 -18.60
N LEU A 38 22.68 16.95 -18.25
CA LEU A 38 21.74 16.44 -19.23
C LEU A 38 20.91 17.59 -19.85
N PRO A 39 20.64 17.57 -21.17
CA PRO A 39 19.82 18.59 -21.84
C PRO A 39 18.38 18.55 -21.34
N ALA A 40 17.72 19.70 -21.19
CA ALA A 40 16.34 19.75 -20.69
C ALA A 40 15.42 18.73 -21.40
N ALA A 41 14.59 18.03 -20.62
CA ALA A 41 13.67 17.06 -21.18
C ALA A 41 12.63 17.77 -22.07
N PRO A 42 12.41 17.31 -23.32
CA PRO A 42 11.31 17.80 -24.14
C PRO A 42 9.99 17.62 -23.40
N THR A 43 9.11 18.62 -23.47
CA THR A 43 7.81 18.60 -22.79
C THR A 43 6.71 18.35 -23.81
N VAL A 44 5.85 17.38 -23.54
CA VAL A 44 4.59 17.17 -24.24
C VAL A 44 3.45 17.66 -23.36
N VAL A 45 2.68 18.60 -23.88
CA VAL A 45 1.52 19.19 -23.19
C VAL A 45 0.26 18.43 -23.61
N MET A 46 -0.44 17.86 -22.64
CA MET A 46 -1.73 17.22 -22.84
C MET A 46 -2.83 18.26 -23.10
N PRO A 47 -3.92 17.89 -23.81
CA PRO A 47 -5.08 18.77 -23.97
C PRO A 47 -5.63 19.23 -22.61
N THR A 48 -6.21 20.43 -22.58
CA THR A 48 -6.90 20.93 -21.39
C THR A 48 -8.14 20.08 -21.07
N VAL A 49 -8.47 19.99 -19.79
CA VAL A 49 -9.64 19.25 -19.29
C VAL A 49 -10.65 20.23 -18.70
N ASP A 50 -11.93 20.06 -19.05
CA ASP A 50 -13.03 20.81 -18.43
C ASP A 50 -13.43 20.13 -17.11
N ALA A 51 -12.68 20.44 -16.05
CA ALA A 51 -12.91 19.89 -14.71
C ALA A 51 -14.33 20.20 -14.19
N ALA A 52 -14.87 21.38 -14.48
CA ALA A 52 -16.20 21.78 -14.02
C ALA A 52 -17.30 20.94 -14.67
N ALA A 53 -17.20 20.67 -15.98
CA ALA A 53 -18.13 19.78 -16.67
C ALA A 53 -18.07 18.34 -16.12
N LEU A 54 -16.88 17.82 -15.83
CA LEU A 54 -16.71 16.49 -15.25
C LEU A 54 -17.30 16.39 -13.84
N MET A 55 -17.14 17.42 -13.00
CA MET A 55 -17.76 17.46 -11.68
C MET A 55 -19.30 17.44 -11.78
N VAL A 56 -19.89 18.19 -12.71
CA VAL A 56 -21.35 18.17 -12.95
C VAL A 56 -21.82 16.80 -13.44
N GLU A 57 -21.04 16.15 -14.31
CA GLU A 57 -21.34 14.78 -14.77
C GLU A 57 -21.32 13.79 -13.60
N ASP A 58 -20.33 13.89 -12.71
CA ASP A 58 -20.22 13.05 -11.52
C ASP A 58 -21.44 13.21 -10.59
N ASP A 59 -21.88 14.44 -10.35
CA ASP A 59 -23.07 14.73 -9.53
C ASP A 59 -24.35 14.12 -10.15
N GLN A 60 -24.49 14.20 -11.48
CA GLN A 60 -25.63 13.59 -12.18
C GLN A 60 -25.62 12.06 -12.07
N ARG A 61 -24.44 11.43 -12.18
CA ARG A 61 -24.29 9.99 -12.00
C ARG A 61 -24.68 9.56 -10.59
N ALA A 62 -24.25 10.32 -9.57
CA ALA A 62 -24.63 10.07 -8.18
C ALA A 62 -26.14 10.17 -7.97
N LEU A 63 -26.79 11.21 -8.50
CA LEU A 63 -28.25 11.38 -8.45
C LEU A 63 -29.03 10.26 -9.14
N GLN A 64 -28.45 9.66 -10.19
CA GLN A 64 -29.02 8.51 -10.90
C GLN A 64 -28.72 7.17 -10.21
N GLY A 65 -27.97 7.18 -9.10
CA GLY A 65 -27.57 5.98 -8.38
C GLY A 65 -26.61 5.08 -9.17
N ILE A 66 -25.90 5.62 -10.18
CA ILE A 66 -24.94 4.86 -10.98
C ILE A 66 -23.75 4.50 -10.09
N LYS A 67 -23.55 3.19 -9.88
CA LYS A 67 -22.43 2.67 -9.09
C LYS A 67 -21.18 2.51 -9.94
N GLY A 68 -20.04 2.72 -9.32
CA GLY A 68 -18.72 2.66 -9.96
C GLY A 68 -17.64 3.26 -9.06
N PRO A 69 -16.38 3.23 -9.52
CA PRO A 69 -15.27 3.89 -8.84
C PRO A 69 -15.52 5.39 -8.64
N TYR A 70 -14.98 5.96 -7.55
CA TYR A 70 -14.95 7.40 -7.32
C TYR A 70 -14.02 8.07 -8.34
N ARG A 71 -14.58 8.84 -9.28
CA ARG A 71 -13.81 9.45 -10.37
C ARG A 71 -13.03 10.66 -9.85
N PHE A 72 -11.72 10.66 -10.10
CA PHE A 72 -10.83 11.76 -9.75
C PHE A 72 -10.07 12.33 -10.95
N GLY A 73 -10.01 11.59 -12.07
CA GLY A 73 -9.18 11.94 -13.20
C GLY A 73 -9.81 11.72 -14.57
N PHE A 74 -9.26 12.38 -15.57
CA PHE A 74 -9.58 12.22 -16.97
C PHE A 74 -8.42 11.52 -17.69
N ASN A 75 -8.70 10.41 -18.37
CA ASN A 75 -7.68 9.65 -19.10
C ASN A 75 -7.52 10.21 -20.52
N HIS A 76 -6.40 10.90 -20.78
CA HIS A 76 -5.97 11.21 -22.14
C HIS A 76 -5.43 9.95 -22.81
N VAL A 77 -5.87 9.69 -24.04
CA VAL A 77 -5.19 8.76 -24.95
C VAL A 77 -3.91 9.42 -25.43
N ALA A 78 -2.79 8.72 -25.28
CA ALA A 78 -1.45 9.16 -25.65
C ALA A 78 -0.78 8.15 -26.60
N ASP A 79 0.32 8.59 -27.22
CA ASP A 79 1.23 7.74 -28.02
C ASP A 79 2.66 8.26 -27.81
N LEU A 80 3.18 8.04 -26.60
CA LEU A 80 4.49 8.56 -26.18
C LEU A 80 5.41 7.39 -25.91
N SER A 81 6.50 7.28 -26.67
CA SER A 81 7.45 6.18 -26.55
C SER A 81 8.90 6.64 -26.59
N THR A 82 9.81 5.77 -26.18
CA THR A 82 11.26 5.97 -26.34
C THR A 82 11.70 6.09 -27.80
N GLY A 83 10.84 5.73 -28.76
CA GLY A 83 11.10 5.81 -30.19
C GLY A 83 10.50 7.03 -30.91
N ASN A 84 9.50 7.70 -30.34
CA ASN A 84 8.81 8.83 -30.98
C ASN A 84 8.84 10.14 -30.17
N SER A 85 9.17 10.08 -28.88
CA SER A 85 9.08 11.18 -27.93
C SER A 85 10.32 11.23 -27.04
N GLY A 86 10.54 12.37 -26.38
CA GLY A 86 11.63 12.56 -25.43
C GLY A 86 13.01 12.69 -26.10
N VAL A 87 14.06 12.62 -25.28
CA VAL A 87 15.45 12.75 -25.73
C VAL A 87 16.33 11.68 -25.10
N TRP A 88 17.15 11.04 -25.93
CA TRP A 88 18.22 10.15 -25.47
C TRP A 88 19.54 10.91 -25.30
N THR A 89 20.22 10.70 -24.19
CA THR A 89 21.57 11.22 -23.91
C THR A 89 22.49 10.06 -23.55
N SER A 90 23.63 9.95 -24.23
CA SER A 90 24.67 8.97 -23.87
C SER A 90 25.56 9.53 -22.77
N LEU A 91 25.81 8.73 -21.74
CA LEU A 91 26.66 9.09 -20.61
C LEU A 91 28.13 8.68 -20.85
N PRO A 92 29.11 9.31 -20.16
CA PRO A 92 30.53 8.97 -20.31
C PRO A 92 30.88 7.52 -19.98
N ASN A 93 30.09 6.86 -19.12
CA ASN A 93 30.26 5.45 -18.76
C ASN A 93 29.67 4.47 -19.80
N GLY A 94 29.06 4.98 -20.87
CA GLY A 94 28.44 4.19 -21.94
C GLY A 94 26.94 3.97 -21.79
N ASP A 95 26.36 4.27 -20.62
CA ASP A 95 24.93 4.16 -20.40
C ASP A 95 24.13 5.18 -21.23
N ALA A 96 22.84 4.95 -21.34
CA ALA A 96 21.88 5.85 -21.95
C ALA A 96 20.90 6.38 -20.92
N VAL A 97 20.50 7.63 -21.05
CA VAL A 97 19.35 8.18 -20.33
C VAL A 97 18.36 8.73 -21.33
N TRP A 98 17.13 8.22 -21.33
CA TRP A 98 16.00 8.78 -22.05
C TRP A 98 15.15 9.62 -21.09
N ARG A 99 14.72 10.82 -21.51
CA ARG A 99 13.82 11.67 -20.71
C ARG A 99 12.70 12.29 -21.51
N LEU A 100 11.52 12.36 -20.90
CA LEU A 100 10.32 13.01 -21.43
C LEU A 100 9.56 13.70 -20.29
N ALA A 101 9.29 14.99 -20.43
CA ALA A 101 8.38 15.70 -19.54
C ALA A 101 6.94 15.65 -20.11
N ILE A 102 5.97 15.49 -19.22
CA ILE A 102 4.54 15.48 -19.53
C ILE A 102 3.88 16.55 -18.67
N GLU A 103 3.12 17.43 -19.30
CA GLU A 103 2.40 18.53 -18.65
C GLU A 103 0.90 18.38 -18.89
N CYS A 104 0.09 18.46 -17.83
CA CYS A 104 -1.37 18.40 -17.85
C CYS A 104 -1.93 19.69 -17.23
N PRO A 105 -2.03 20.80 -17.99
CA PRO A 105 -2.27 22.11 -17.40
C PRO A 105 -3.46 22.16 -16.43
N GLY A 106 -3.21 22.53 -15.18
CA GLY A 106 -4.24 22.64 -14.14
C GLY A 106 -4.63 21.32 -13.46
N ALA A 107 -3.95 20.22 -13.73
CA ALA A 107 -4.15 18.97 -13.00
C ALA A 107 -3.61 19.05 -11.56
N PHE A 108 -4.31 18.40 -10.62
CA PHE A 108 -3.81 18.27 -9.24
C PHE A 108 -2.68 17.24 -9.11
N SER A 109 -2.73 16.21 -9.94
CA SER A 109 -1.72 15.15 -10.01
C SER A 109 -1.74 14.49 -11.39
N ILE A 110 -0.64 13.80 -11.72
CA ILE A 110 -0.52 13.00 -12.94
C ILE A 110 -0.15 11.57 -12.55
N ASN A 111 -0.91 10.62 -13.10
CA ASN A 111 -0.57 9.20 -13.13
C ASN A 111 -0.74 8.68 -14.55
N PHE A 112 -0.13 7.55 -14.89
CA PHE A 112 -0.15 7.06 -16.27
C PHE A 112 0.05 5.54 -16.34
N GLU A 113 -0.15 4.99 -17.52
CA GLU A 113 0.05 3.57 -17.83
C GLU A 113 1.07 3.42 -18.94
N PHE A 114 2.08 2.58 -18.71
CA PHE A 114 2.84 1.96 -19.79
C PHE A 114 2.04 0.79 -20.36
N ASN A 115 1.87 0.76 -21.68
CA ASN A 115 1.31 -0.39 -22.39
C ASN A 115 2.39 -1.36 -22.86
N ASP A 116 3.57 -0.81 -23.16
CA ASP A 116 4.79 -1.57 -23.38
C ASP A 116 5.83 -1.07 -22.38
N TYR A 117 6.03 -1.86 -21.31
CA TYR A 117 7.07 -1.70 -20.31
C TYR A 117 8.08 -2.83 -20.51
N ILE A 118 9.06 -2.57 -21.37
CA ILE A 118 10.15 -3.50 -21.67
C ILE A 118 11.43 -2.89 -21.09
N VAL A 119 11.79 -3.36 -19.90
CA VAL A 119 13.00 -2.92 -19.20
C VAL A 119 13.90 -4.13 -19.01
N PRO A 120 15.07 -4.21 -19.67
CA PRO A 120 16.03 -5.29 -19.48
C PRO A 120 16.65 -5.25 -18.07
N VAL A 121 17.27 -6.35 -17.66
CA VAL A 121 17.95 -6.44 -16.36
C VAL A 121 19.01 -5.34 -16.24
N GLY A 122 18.95 -4.58 -15.15
CA GLY A 122 19.81 -3.41 -14.91
C GLY A 122 19.22 -2.09 -15.38
N GLY A 123 18.20 -2.10 -16.24
CA GLY A 123 17.45 -0.90 -16.61
C GLY A 123 16.64 -0.35 -15.45
N GLN A 124 16.54 0.97 -15.37
CA GLN A 124 15.83 1.66 -14.28
C GLN A 124 14.96 2.78 -14.84
N VAL A 125 13.68 2.80 -14.46
CA VAL A 125 12.74 3.87 -14.78
C VAL A 125 12.40 4.67 -13.54
N PHE A 126 12.48 5.99 -13.64
CA PHE A 126 12.11 6.93 -12.60
C PHE A 126 11.01 7.86 -13.12
N VAL A 127 10.18 8.33 -12.21
CA VAL A 127 9.22 9.41 -12.48
C VAL A 127 9.35 10.43 -11.38
N TYR A 128 9.47 11.70 -11.71
CA TYR A 128 9.62 12.76 -10.72
C TYR A 128 8.88 14.03 -11.12
N ASN A 129 8.52 14.84 -10.12
CA ASN A 129 7.88 16.15 -10.32
C ASN A 129 8.80 17.30 -9.87
N GLU A 130 8.34 18.53 -10.05
CA GLU A 130 9.10 19.73 -9.68
C GLU A 130 9.16 19.95 -8.16
N ALA A 131 8.28 19.29 -7.38
CA ALA A 131 8.29 19.31 -5.93
C ALA A 131 9.36 18.38 -5.30
N GLY A 132 10.08 17.62 -6.13
CA GLY A 132 11.13 16.69 -5.67
C GLY A 132 10.61 15.31 -5.26
N GLU A 133 9.34 15.00 -5.50
CA GLU A 133 8.84 13.63 -5.35
C GLU A 133 9.39 12.75 -6.45
N VAL A 134 9.80 11.52 -6.09
CA VAL A 134 10.37 10.53 -7.01
C VAL A 134 9.70 9.18 -6.80
N LEU A 135 9.23 8.57 -7.88
CA LEU A 135 8.84 7.18 -7.96
C LEU A 135 9.91 6.37 -8.70
N GLY A 136 10.07 5.12 -8.30
CA GLY A 136 11.06 4.19 -8.83
C GLY A 136 12.30 4.06 -7.91
N ALA A 137 13.38 3.41 -8.36
CA ALA A 137 13.55 2.80 -9.68
C ALA A 137 12.54 1.66 -9.92
N PHE A 138 11.76 1.75 -11.00
CA PHE A 138 11.06 0.60 -11.57
C PHE A 138 12.04 -0.18 -12.46
N THR A 139 12.05 -1.50 -12.37
CA THR A 139 12.96 -2.38 -13.13
C THR A 139 12.19 -3.50 -13.81
N ALA A 140 12.88 -4.46 -14.43
CA ALA A 140 12.28 -5.68 -15.00
C ALA A 140 11.39 -6.44 -14.00
N GLU A 141 11.72 -6.38 -12.71
CA GLU A 141 11.01 -7.05 -11.63
C GLU A 141 9.77 -6.29 -11.14
N SER A 142 9.55 -5.05 -11.58
CA SER A 142 8.36 -4.29 -11.17
C SER A 142 7.07 -4.85 -11.78
N ASN A 143 7.15 -5.64 -12.85
CA ASN A 143 6.00 -6.28 -13.49
C ASN A 143 6.38 -7.59 -14.22
N PRO A 144 6.79 -8.64 -13.47
CA PRO A 144 7.39 -9.82 -14.06
C PRO A 144 6.41 -10.56 -14.98
N GLY A 145 6.81 -10.79 -16.23
CA GLY A 145 5.99 -11.51 -17.22
C GLY A 145 4.86 -10.69 -17.85
N HIS A 146 4.83 -9.37 -17.62
CA HIS A 146 3.79 -8.48 -18.12
C HIS A 146 4.41 -7.20 -18.69
N THR A 147 3.77 -6.62 -19.70
CA THR A 147 4.23 -5.37 -20.34
C THR A 147 3.40 -4.16 -19.96
N ILE A 148 2.28 -4.34 -19.22
CA ILE A 148 1.41 -3.24 -18.82
C ILE A 148 1.69 -2.85 -17.37
N LEU A 149 2.21 -1.65 -17.14
CA LEU A 149 2.54 -1.14 -15.79
C LEU A 149 1.82 0.19 -15.54
N GLY A 150 0.99 0.23 -14.51
CA GLY A 150 0.43 1.48 -13.97
C GLY A 150 1.44 2.15 -13.04
N VAL A 151 1.60 3.46 -13.19
CA VAL A 151 2.41 4.31 -12.33
C VAL A 151 1.49 5.22 -11.52
N THR A 152 1.69 5.28 -10.20
CA THR A 152 0.81 6.03 -9.28
C THR A 152 0.95 7.54 -9.48
N GLN A 153 0.06 8.28 -8.83
CA GLN A 153 -0.04 9.73 -8.86
C GLN A 153 1.23 10.38 -8.30
N LEU A 154 1.82 11.31 -9.04
CA LEU A 154 2.69 12.36 -8.51
C LEU A 154 1.93 13.68 -8.50
N ALA A 155 2.16 14.49 -7.46
CA ALA A 155 1.49 15.78 -7.36
C ALA A 155 1.94 16.78 -8.43
N GLY A 156 1.06 17.73 -8.71
CA GLY A 156 1.29 18.80 -9.68
C GLY A 156 0.86 18.44 -11.09
N ASP A 157 0.96 19.43 -11.97
CA ASP A 157 0.55 19.36 -13.37
C ASP A 157 1.72 19.06 -14.32
N ARG A 158 2.89 18.71 -13.78
CA ARG A 158 4.07 18.37 -14.58
C ARG A 158 4.91 17.28 -13.94
N ILE A 159 5.22 16.26 -14.73
CA ILE A 159 6.12 15.16 -14.35
C ILE A 159 7.18 14.93 -15.42
N THR A 160 8.29 14.32 -15.05
CA THR A 160 9.31 13.82 -15.98
C THR A 160 9.47 12.32 -15.79
N VAL A 161 9.39 11.58 -16.90
CA VAL A 161 9.73 10.16 -16.98
C VAL A 161 11.18 10.05 -17.45
N GLU A 162 11.97 9.27 -16.74
CA GLU A 162 13.37 9.02 -17.05
C GLU A 162 13.64 7.52 -17.11
N TYR A 163 14.30 7.06 -18.17
CA TYR A 163 14.74 5.67 -18.32
C TYR A 163 16.25 5.62 -18.48
N VAL A 164 16.90 4.95 -17.54
CA VAL A 164 18.33 4.63 -17.56
C VAL A 164 18.50 3.25 -18.18
N GLU A 165 19.18 3.19 -19.32
CA GLU A 165 19.50 1.96 -20.03
C GLU A 165 21.01 1.69 -19.93
N PRO A 166 21.44 0.63 -19.24
CA PRO A 166 22.85 0.29 -19.14
C PRO A 166 23.48 -0.02 -20.50
N ALA A 167 24.76 0.31 -20.65
CA ALA A 167 25.53 0.04 -21.87
C ALA A 167 25.46 -1.44 -22.31
N ALA A 168 25.38 -2.36 -21.34
CA ALA A 168 25.35 -3.80 -21.56
C ALA A 168 24.09 -4.31 -22.28
N VAL A 169 23.00 -3.54 -22.26
CA VAL A 169 21.67 -3.91 -22.80
C VAL A 169 21.11 -2.80 -23.70
N ARG A 170 22.01 -2.03 -24.33
CA ARG A 170 21.67 -0.87 -25.14
C ARG A 170 20.73 -1.25 -26.30
N GLY A 171 19.60 -0.56 -26.40
CA GLY A 171 18.59 -0.77 -27.43
C GLY A 171 17.66 -1.96 -27.18
N GLU A 172 17.79 -2.66 -26.05
CA GLU A 172 16.87 -3.74 -25.68
C GLU A 172 15.62 -3.21 -24.96
N GLY A 173 15.68 -2.01 -24.37
CA GLY A 173 14.57 -1.40 -23.67
C GLY A 173 13.60 -0.64 -24.58
N PHE A 174 12.31 -0.72 -24.25
CA PHE A 174 11.26 0.04 -24.92
C PHE A 174 10.16 0.41 -23.93
N LEU A 175 9.84 1.70 -23.89
CA LEU A 175 8.74 2.22 -23.07
C LEU A 175 7.73 2.90 -23.98
N HIS A 176 6.45 2.65 -23.72
CA HIS A 176 5.34 3.28 -24.44
C HIS A 176 4.16 3.54 -23.52
N ILE A 177 3.79 4.81 -23.40
CA ILE A 177 2.69 5.34 -22.60
C ILE A 177 1.49 5.60 -23.52
N ARG A 178 0.38 4.89 -23.33
CA ARG A 178 -0.88 5.20 -24.06
C ARG A 178 -1.94 5.91 -23.24
N GLN A 179 -1.75 6.02 -21.93
CA GLN A 179 -2.71 6.72 -21.09
C GLN A 179 -1.99 7.65 -20.14
N VAL A 180 -2.33 8.94 -20.19
CA VAL A 180 -1.93 9.94 -19.20
C VAL A 180 -3.20 10.42 -18.50
N THR A 181 -3.24 10.33 -17.18
CA THR A 181 -4.39 10.75 -16.39
C THR A 181 -4.15 12.17 -15.88
N HIS A 182 -5.09 13.06 -16.18
CA HIS A 182 -5.21 14.39 -15.61
C HIS A 182 -6.13 14.32 -14.39
N ALA A 183 -5.63 14.49 -13.17
CA ALA A 183 -6.49 14.54 -11.99
C ALA A 183 -7.22 15.89 -11.89
N TYR A 184 -8.55 15.87 -11.97
CA TYR A 184 -9.41 17.06 -11.79
C TYR A 184 -9.97 17.17 -10.35
N ARG A 185 -9.74 16.17 -9.50
CA ARG A 185 -9.96 16.22 -8.05
C ARG A 185 -8.64 16.06 -7.28
N ASP A 186 -8.53 16.71 -6.12
CA ASP A 186 -7.33 16.69 -5.28
C ASP A 186 -7.37 15.56 -4.24
N ILE A 187 -7.23 14.32 -4.71
CA ILE A 187 -7.20 13.13 -3.85
C ILE A 187 -5.87 12.96 -3.08
N MET A 188 -4.86 13.78 -3.41
CA MET A 188 -3.56 13.80 -2.73
C MET A 188 -3.46 14.92 -1.69
N HIS A 189 -4.52 15.73 -1.55
CA HIS A 189 -4.69 16.83 -0.60
C HIS A 189 -3.48 17.79 -0.55
N MET A 190 -2.99 18.19 -1.72
CA MET A 190 -1.78 19.00 -1.86
C MET A 190 -2.01 20.48 -1.48
N ASN A 191 -3.26 20.93 -1.38
CA ASN A 191 -3.61 22.28 -0.94
C ASN A 191 -3.86 22.34 0.57
N THR A 192 -2.93 22.95 1.31
CA THR A 192 -3.03 23.15 2.77
C THR A 192 -3.99 24.27 3.20
N GLU A 193 -4.46 25.11 2.27
CA GLU A 193 -5.39 26.23 2.55
C GLU A 193 -6.87 25.81 2.58
N LYS A 194 -7.21 24.64 2.03
CA LYS A 194 -8.50 23.96 2.26
C LYS A 194 -8.16 22.73 3.08
N GLY A 195 -8.52 22.71 4.36
CA GLY A 195 -8.08 21.67 5.29
C GLY A 195 -8.20 20.26 4.69
N LEU A 196 -7.13 19.47 4.81
CA LEU A 196 -7.09 18.02 4.59
C LEU A 196 -8.40 17.39 5.11
N ASN A 197 -9.38 17.05 4.26
CA ASN A 197 -10.71 16.48 4.57
C ASN A 197 -11.59 16.45 3.29
N GLU A 198 -11.26 15.69 2.23
CA GLU A 198 -12.33 15.34 1.26
C GLU A 198 -13.25 14.27 1.86
N SER A 199 -12.69 13.37 2.68
CA SER A 199 -13.53 12.57 3.56
C SER A 199 -14.05 13.41 4.72
N GLY A 200 -15.32 13.22 5.08
CA GLY A 200 -15.93 14.01 6.14
C GLY A 200 -15.23 13.79 7.49
N SER A 201 -15.22 14.83 8.33
CA SER A 201 -14.50 14.86 9.61
C SER A 201 -14.97 13.83 10.64
N CYS A 202 -16.07 13.12 10.39
CA CYS A 202 -16.56 12.05 11.26
C CYS A 202 -15.75 10.76 11.12
N ASN A 203 -14.98 10.60 10.03
CA ASN A 203 -14.18 9.40 9.81
C ASN A 203 -12.98 9.33 10.76
N ASN A 204 -12.68 8.14 11.28
CA ASN A 204 -11.54 7.93 12.17
C ASN A 204 -10.29 7.51 11.40
N ASN A 205 -9.16 8.19 11.61
CA ASN A 205 -7.88 7.72 11.08
C ASN A 205 -7.51 6.38 11.70
N VAL A 206 -7.09 5.41 10.88
CA VAL A 206 -6.73 4.07 11.40
C VAL A 206 -5.64 4.09 12.47
N ILE A 207 -4.74 5.07 12.46
CA ILE A 207 -3.65 5.20 13.43
C ILE A 207 -4.14 5.64 14.83
N CYS A 208 -5.35 6.20 14.94
CA CYS A 208 -5.92 6.58 16.23
C CYS A 208 -6.12 5.36 17.14
N PRO A 209 -6.25 5.56 18.48
CA PRO A 209 -6.38 4.45 19.43
C PRO A 209 -7.53 3.48 19.12
N VAL A 210 -8.61 3.95 18.48
CA VAL A 210 -9.72 3.10 18.04
C VAL A 210 -9.29 1.98 17.06
N GLY A 211 -8.18 2.18 16.35
CA GLY A 211 -7.60 1.20 15.42
C GLY A 211 -6.58 0.24 16.04
N ASP A 212 -6.18 0.42 17.32
CA ASP A 212 -5.20 -0.46 17.99
C ASP A 212 -5.59 -1.95 17.96
N PRO A 213 -6.88 -2.33 18.15
CA PRO A 213 -7.27 -3.74 18.07
C PRO A 213 -7.28 -4.32 16.64
N TRP A 214 -7.07 -3.48 15.62
CA TRP A 214 -7.31 -3.80 14.21
C TRP A 214 -6.05 -3.70 13.35
N ARG A 215 -4.85 -3.62 13.96
CA ARG A 215 -3.58 -3.39 13.26
C ARG A 215 -3.32 -4.40 12.15
N ASP A 216 -3.70 -5.66 12.35
CA ASP A 216 -3.58 -6.71 11.35
C ASP A 216 -4.49 -6.45 10.13
N GLN A 217 -5.79 -6.25 10.35
CA GLN A 217 -6.76 -5.97 9.29
C GLN A 217 -6.43 -4.65 8.57
N ILE A 218 -5.93 -3.63 9.29
CA ILE A 218 -5.47 -2.38 8.70
C ILE A 218 -4.36 -2.64 7.67
N ARG A 219 -3.42 -3.55 7.94
CA ARG A 219 -2.31 -3.90 7.03
C ARG A 219 -2.73 -4.71 5.79
N SER A 220 -3.97 -5.22 5.74
CA SER A 220 -4.48 -5.91 4.54
C SER A 220 -5.13 -4.99 3.51
N VAL A 221 -5.62 -3.84 3.95
CA VAL A 221 -6.38 -2.89 3.11
C VAL A 221 -5.47 -2.03 2.25
N ALA A 222 -5.86 -1.82 1.00
CA ALA A 222 -5.22 -0.88 0.08
C ALA A 222 -6.25 -0.05 -0.69
N MET A 223 -5.85 1.18 -1.03
CA MET A 223 -6.56 2.00 -2.01
C MET A 223 -6.23 1.48 -3.41
N ILE A 224 -7.24 1.45 -4.28
CA ILE A 224 -7.11 1.00 -5.67
C ILE A 224 -7.28 2.19 -6.59
N THR A 225 -6.31 2.45 -7.47
CA THR A 225 -6.54 3.26 -8.68
C THR A 225 -7.03 2.35 -9.80
N VAL A 226 -8.31 2.45 -10.11
CA VAL A 226 -9.03 1.67 -11.11
C VAL A 226 -8.92 2.36 -12.46
N GLY A 227 -8.36 1.67 -13.46
CA GLY A 227 -8.29 2.16 -14.84
C GLY A 227 -7.59 3.52 -14.99
N GLY A 228 -6.77 3.92 -14.01
CA GLY A 228 -6.07 5.20 -13.97
C GLY A 228 -6.87 6.40 -13.45
N SER A 229 -8.20 6.38 -13.43
CA SER A 229 -9.02 7.58 -13.15
C SER A 229 -10.09 7.41 -12.07
N GLY A 230 -10.28 6.20 -11.55
CA GLY A 230 -11.23 5.89 -10.48
C GLY A 230 -10.54 5.41 -9.21
N ILE A 231 -11.18 5.63 -8.07
CA ILE A 231 -10.76 5.08 -6.76
C ILE A 231 -11.78 4.07 -6.25
N CYS A 232 -11.27 2.95 -5.75
CA CYS A 232 -12.00 2.00 -4.91
C CYS A 232 -11.09 1.53 -3.76
N THR A 233 -11.62 0.66 -2.90
CA THR A 233 -10.88 0.00 -1.83
C THR A 233 -10.90 -1.53 -2.00
N GLY A 234 -9.95 -2.22 -1.40
CA GLY A 234 -10.05 -3.67 -1.17
C GLY A 234 -9.00 -4.15 -0.18
N GLN A 235 -8.89 -5.47 -0.05
CA GLN A 235 -8.02 -6.10 0.95
C GLN A 235 -7.42 -7.41 0.46
N LEU A 236 -6.19 -7.68 0.89
CA LEU A 236 -5.61 -9.01 0.77
C LEU A 236 -6.39 -10.02 1.63
N ILE A 237 -6.63 -11.20 1.08
CA ILE A 237 -7.38 -12.27 1.74
C ILE A 237 -6.56 -13.56 1.80
N ASN A 238 -6.58 -14.21 2.96
CA ASN A 238 -5.89 -15.48 3.16
C ASN A 238 -6.62 -16.63 2.45
N ASN A 239 -5.91 -17.72 2.18
CA ASN A 239 -6.46 -18.95 1.59
C ASN A 239 -6.11 -20.16 2.47
N CYS A 240 -6.82 -21.27 2.28
CA CYS A 240 -6.67 -22.48 3.09
C CYS A 240 -5.25 -23.09 3.07
N ALA A 241 -4.38 -22.70 2.13
CA ALA A 241 -2.99 -23.12 2.09
C ALA A 241 -2.04 -22.23 2.93
N ASN A 242 -2.50 -21.08 3.45
CA ASN A 242 -1.70 -20.14 4.26
C ASN A 242 -0.34 -19.80 3.61
N ASN A 243 -0.35 -19.51 2.31
CA ASN A 243 0.87 -19.40 1.51
C ASN A 243 1.19 -17.97 1.06
N GLY A 244 0.39 -16.98 1.46
CA GLY A 244 0.58 -15.59 1.04
C GLY A 244 0.40 -15.33 -0.45
N THR A 245 -0.31 -16.19 -1.20
CA THR A 245 -0.71 -15.83 -2.57
C THR A 245 -1.50 -14.51 -2.53
N PRO A 246 -1.12 -13.46 -3.31
CA PRO A 246 -1.69 -12.12 -3.26
C PRO A 246 -3.10 -12.03 -3.86
N TYR A 247 -4.04 -12.81 -3.31
CA TYR A 247 -5.45 -12.67 -3.58
C TYR A 247 -5.99 -11.41 -2.92
N PHE A 248 -6.72 -10.61 -3.69
CA PHE A 248 -7.19 -9.30 -3.29
C PHE A 248 -8.69 -9.20 -3.57
N LEU A 249 -9.49 -9.03 -2.52
CA LEU A 249 -10.95 -8.95 -2.58
C LEU A 249 -11.38 -7.48 -2.69
N THR A 250 -12.29 -7.18 -3.61
CA THR A 250 -12.90 -5.86 -3.81
C THR A 250 -14.32 -6.02 -4.37
N ALA A 251 -14.98 -4.93 -4.77
CA ALA A 251 -16.33 -4.96 -5.32
C ALA A 251 -16.34 -5.22 -6.83
N ASN A 252 -17.36 -5.94 -7.31
CA ASN A 252 -17.56 -6.19 -8.74
C ASN A 252 -17.89 -4.92 -9.52
N HIS A 253 -18.66 -3.98 -8.94
CA HIS A 253 -18.95 -2.71 -9.60
C HIS A 253 -17.72 -1.78 -9.74
N CYS A 254 -16.62 -2.07 -9.04
CA CYS A 254 -15.34 -1.39 -9.25
C CYS A 254 -14.61 -1.90 -10.50
N LEU A 255 -15.01 -3.03 -11.09
CA LEU A 255 -14.35 -3.56 -12.28
C LEU A 255 -14.57 -2.61 -13.48
N GLY A 256 -13.49 -2.32 -14.20
CA GLY A 256 -13.47 -1.44 -15.36
C GLY A 256 -12.05 -1.02 -15.76
N GLY A 257 -11.91 -0.51 -16.99
CA GLY A 257 -10.62 -0.08 -17.55
C GLY A 257 -9.69 -1.23 -17.96
N ASN A 258 -8.43 -0.89 -18.29
CA ASN A 258 -7.37 -1.86 -18.57
C ASN A 258 -6.80 -2.42 -17.26
N ASN A 259 -6.18 -3.61 -17.29
CA ASN A 259 -5.65 -4.35 -16.11
C ASN A 259 -4.42 -3.67 -15.43
N SER A 260 -4.23 -2.36 -15.59
CA SER A 260 -3.16 -1.53 -15.05
C SER A 260 -3.45 -0.97 -13.65
N TRP A 261 -4.33 -1.64 -12.90
CA TRP A 261 -4.74 -1.19 -11.57
C TRP A 261 -3.56 -1.03 -10.63
N ILE A 262 -3.61 0.00 -9.78
CA ILE A 262 -2.54 0.31 -8.83
C ILE A 262 -3.11 0.13 -7.42
N PHE A 263 -2.45 -0.69 -6.62
CA PHE A 263 -2.82 -1.03 -5.25
C PHE A 263 -1.85 -0.33 -4.30
N ARG A 264 -2.30 0.71 -3.62
CA ARG A 264 -1.49 1.49 -2.69
C ARG A 264 -1.73 1.04 -1.26
N PHE A 265 -0.76 0.33 -0.72
CA PHE A 265 -0.75 -0.13 0.66
C PHE A 265 -0.28 0.98 1.59
N ASN A 266 -0.67 0.86 2.86
CA ASN A 266 -0.26 1.76 3.93
C ASN A 266 -0.50 3.25 3.66
N TRP A 267 -1.43 3.61 2.77
CA TRP A 267 -1.86 5.00 2.62
C TRP A 267 -2.66 5.44 3.84
N ASN A 268 -2.00 5.81 4.94
CA ASN A 268 -2.64 6.14 6.21
C ASN A 268 -1.86 7.22 6.96
N SER A 269 -2.54 7.99 7.81
CA SER A 269 -1.83 9.00 8.60
C SER A 269 -0.83 8.33 9.55
N PRO A 270 0.42 8.83 9.66
CA PRO A 270 1.36 8.43 10.71
C PRO A 270 0.99 9.00 12.09
N THR A 271 0.10 9.99 12.15
CA THR A 271 -0.37 10.63 13.38
C THR A 271 -1.88 10.72 13.43
N CYS A 272 -2.50 10.51 14.59
CA CYS A 272 -3.96 10.61 14.71
C CYS A 272 -4.45 12.04 14.43
N THR A 273 -3.72 13.04 14.95
CA THR A 273 -3.98 14.46 14.71
C THR A 273 -2.66 15.25 14.77
N PRO A 274 -2.38 16.16 13.83
CA PRO A 274 -3.12 16.38 12.59
C PRO A 274 -3.04 15.15 11.66
N THR A 275 -3.99 15.02 10.75
CA THR A 275 -3.90 14.09 9.62
C THR A 275 -2.69 14.46 8.76
N GLN A 276 -1.93 13.46 8.33
CA GLN A 276 -0.81 13.62 7.41
C GLN A 276 -0.88 12.55 6.30
N ASN A 277 -0.34 12.89 5.15
CA ASN A 277 -0.29 12.01 3.98
C ASN A 277 1.00 11.19 4.01
N ALA A 278 0.92 9.90 4.31
CA ALA A 278 2.07 9.00 4.18
C ALA A 278 1.66 7.52 4.18
N PRO A 279 2.63 6.64 3.91
CA PRO A 279 3.52 6.71 2.75
C PRO A 279 2.78 6.88 1.42
N THR A 280 3.41 7.56 0.46
CA THR A 280 2.82 7.84 -0.86
C THR A 280 3.22 6.84 -1.95
N ASN A 281 4.21 5.99 -1.69
CA ASN A 281 4.92 5.23 -2.72
C ASN A 281 4.87 3.70 -2.53
N GLN A 282 4.06 3.19 -1.59
CA GLN A 282 3.97 1.75 -1.34
C GLN A 282 2.92 1.08 -2.26
N THR A 283 3.26 0.96 -3.53
CA THR A 283 2.32 0.50 -4.57
C THR A 283 2.69 -0.84 -5.18
N VAL A 284 1.67 -1.62 -5.51
CA VAL A 284 1.74 -2.79 -6.40
C VAL A 284 0.94 -2.49 -7.68
N SER A 285 1.44 -2.89 -8.84
CA SER A 285 0.79 -2.62 -10.13
C SER A 285 0.35 -3.90 -10.80
N GLY A 286 -0.84 -3.86 -11.36
CA GLY A 286 -1.40 -4.92 -12.18
C GLY A 286 -2.03 -6.05 -11.37
N SER A 287 -3.10 -6.60 -11.93
CA SER A 287 -3.75 -7.78 -11.38
C SER A 287 -4.43 -8.59 -12.47
N THR A 288 -4.75 -9.83 -12.14
CA THR A 288 -5.59 -10.71 -12.96
C THR A 288 -6.90 -10.98 -12.22
N LEU A 289 -8.04 -10.71 -12.88
CA LEU A 289 -9.35 -11.10 -12.37
C LEU A 289 -9.47 -12.63 -12.30
N LYS A 290 -9.87 -13.15 -11.13
CA LYS A 290 -10.08 -14.59 -10.91
C LYS A 290 -11.54 -14.96 -10.94
N ALA A 291 -12.37 -14.18 -10.25
CA ALA A 291 -13.81 -14.38 -10.24
C ALA A 291 -14.51 -13.06 -9.91
N SER A 292 -15.73 -12.89 -10.39
CA SER A 292 -16.63 -11.86 -9.91
C SER A 292 -18.09 -12.29 -9.99
N SER A 293 -18.97 -11.63 -9.23
CA SER A 293 -20.41 -11.90 -9.26
C SER A 293 -21.20 -10.68 -8.84
N GLY A 294 -22.19 -10.30 -9.66
CA GLY A 294 -23.18 -9.28 -9.28
C GLY A 294 -24.15 -9.72 -8.17
N GLY A 295 -24.31 -11.03 -7.92
CA GLY A 295 -25.21 -11.56 -6.88
C GLY A 295 -24.70 -11.41 -5.45
N SER A 296 -23.44 -11.02 -5.28
CA SER A 296 -22.86 -10.56 -4.01
C SER A 296 -21.94 -9.35 -4.21
N ASP A 297 -21.96 -8.77 -5.40
CA ASP A 297 -21.05 -7.71 -5.85
C ASP A 297 -19.57 -7.92 -5.51
N VAL A 298 -19.10 -9.15 -5.58
CA VAL A 298 -17.73 -9.51 -5.20
C VAL A 298 -16.84 -9.58 -6.43
N ALA A 299 -15.59 -9.12 -6.32
CA ALA A 299 -14.52 -9.42 -7.25
C ALA A 299 -13.29 -9.92 -6.49
N LEU A 300 -12.73 -11.04 -6.95
CA LEU A 300 -11.46 -11.58 -6.49
C LEU A 300 -10.42 -11.39 -7.58
N LEU A 301 -9.37 -10.65 -7.25
CA LEU A 301 -8.20 -10.42 -8.07
C LEU A 301 -7.02 -11.22 -7.52
N GLN A 302 -6.01 -11.46 -8.35
CA GLN A 302 -4.67 -11.81 -7.90
C GLN A 302 -3.72 -10.74 -8.39
N LEU A 303 -2.95 -10.13 -7.49
CA LEU A 303 -1.94 -9.14 -7.86
C LEU A 303 -0.84 -9.81 -8.69
N ASN A 304 -0.26 -9.09 -9.65
CA ASN A 304 0.79 -9.64 -10.52
C ASN A 304 2.10 -9.90 -9.77
N SER A 305 2.32 -9.19 -8.67
CA SER A 305 3.47 -9.34 -7.79
C SER A 305 3.02 -9.50 -6.34
N THR A 306 3.84 -10.17 -5.53
CA THR A 306 3.63 -10.22 -4.08
C THR A 306 4.03 -8.87 -3.50
N PRO A 307 3.21 -8.25 -2.63
CA PRO A 307 3.62 -7.03 -1.94
C PRO A 307 4.95 -7.24 -1.22
N PRO A 308 5.88 -6.28 -1.31
CA PRO A 308 7.16 -6.32 -0.62
C PRO A 308 7.04 -6.64 0.87
N ALA A 309 7.96 -7.45 1.41
CA ALA A 309 7.96 -7.80 2.83
C ALA A 309 8.05 -6.57 3.75
N ASN A 310 8.75 -5.51 3.32
CA ASN A 310 8.86 -4.25 4.08
C ASN A 310 7.58 -3.40 4.06
N TYR A 311 6.58 -3.72 3.23
CA TYR A 311 5.24 -3.14 3.37
C TYR A 311 4.49 -3.77 4.54
N ASN A 312 4.99 -4.89 5.08
CA ASN A 312 4.45 -5.58 6.25
C ASN A 312 2.95 -5.89 6.09
N VAL A 313 2.54 -6.33 4.89
CA VAL A 313 1.13 -6.57 4.59
C VAL A 313 0.59 -7.78 5.35
N PHE A 314 -0.71 -7.74 5.61
CA PHE A 314 -1.45 -8.86 6.21
C PHE A 314 -2.49 -9.39 5.22
N TYR A 315 -2.79 -10.67 5.29
CA TYR A 315 -3.82 -11.34 4.52
C TYR A 315 -4.98 -11.63 5.45
N SER A 316 -6.10 -10.93 5.28
CA SER A 316 -7.23 -11.05 6.20
C SER A 316 -7.76 -12.49 6.26
N GLY A 317 -7.96 -12.95 7.49
CA GLY A 317 -8.79 -14.12 7.76
C GLY A 317 -10.25 -13.85 7.40
N TRP A 318 -11.05 -14.90 7.31
CA TRP A 318 -12.44 -14.80 6.86
C TRP A 318 -13.35 -15.80 7.56
N ASP A 319 -14.64 -15.47 7.59
CA ASP A 319 -15.72 -16.32 8.09
C ASP A 319 -16.80 -16.47 7.01
N LYS A 320 -16.97 -17.71 6.52
CA LYS A 320 -17.95 -18.08 5.50
C LYS A 320 -19.22 -18.74 6.05
N SER A 321 -19.41 -18.77 7.36
CA SER A 321 -20.55 -19.45 8.00
C SER A 321 -21.90 -18.80 7.67
N GLY A 322 -21.90 -17.49 7.41
CA GLY A 322 -23.12 -16.70 7.25
C GLY A 322 -23.83 -16.41 8.57
N THR A 323 -23.15 -16.62 9.71
CA THR A 323 -23.64 -16.23 11.04
C THR A 323 -23.77 -14.71 11.13
N THR A 324 -24.88 -14.23 11.68
CA THR A 324 -25.10 -12.80 11.88
C THR A 324 -24.06 -12.24 12.85
N PRO A 325 -23.26 -11.24 12.44
CA PRO A 325 -22.29 -10.61 13.32
C PRO A 325 -22.98 -9.78 14.40
N THR A 326 -22.39 -9.68 15.60
CA THR A 326 -22.97 -8.89 16.72
C THR A 326 -22.43 -7.47 16.80
N ASN A 327 -21.29 -7.22 16.17
CA ASN A 327 -20.72 -5.91 15.86
C ASN A 327 -19.89 -6.06 14.58
N GLN A 328 -19.60 -4.95 13.91
CA GLN A 328 -18.84 -4.95 12.67
C GLN A 328 -17.87 -3.77 12.60
N THR A 329 -16.83 -3.95 11.80
CA THR A 329 -15.83 -2.92 11.55
C THR A 329 -15.52 -2.87 10.07
N CYS A 330 -15.45 -1.64 9.53
CA CYS A 330 -15.07 -1.37 8.16
C CYS A 330 -13.75 -0.58 8.15
N ILE A 331 -12.82 -0.95 7.27
CA ILE A 331 -11.55 -0.26 7.08
C ILE A 331 -11.46 0.10 5.60
N HIS A 332 -11.37 1.39 5.29
CA HIS A 332 -11.68 1.89 3.94
C HIS A 332 -10.89 3.14 3.55
N HIS A 333 -10.98 3.51 2.26
CA HIS A 333 -10.44 4.76 1.70
C HIS A 333 -11.56 5.66 1.16
N PRO A 334 -12.22 6.45 2.02
CA PRO A 334 -13.30 7.34 1.62
C PRO A 334 -12.75 8.50 0.79
N SER A 335 -13.35 8.78 -0.36
CA SER A 335 -12.97 9.82 -1.33
C SER A 335 -11.51 9.74 -1.81
N GLY A 336 -10.87 8.57 -1.69
CA GLY A 336 -9.43 8.40 -1.96
C GLY A 336 -8.49 8.97 -0.89
N ASP A 337 -9.05 9.43 0.22
CA ASP A 337 -8.30 9.89 1.39
C ASP A 337 -7.52 8.73 2.04
N ILE A 338 -6.63 9.10 2.96
CA ILE A 338 -5.95 8.18 3.85
C ILE A 338 -6.93 7.21 4.53
N LYS A 339 -6.43 6.03 4.85
CA LYS A 339 -7.22 4.92 5.38
C LYS A 339 -7.96 5.31 6.67
N LYS A 340 -9.25 5.01 6.72
CA LYS A 340 -10.13 5.23 7.86
C LYS A 340 -10.71 3.93 8.41
N ILE A 341 -11.30 4.00 9.61
CA ILE A 341 -11.99 2.90 10.27
C ILE A 341 -13.35 3.35 10.83
N SER A 342 -14.36 2.49 10.69
CA SER A 342 -15.74 2.75 11.12
C SER A 342 -16.32 1.53 11.83
N PHE A 343 -17.23 1.77 12.78
CA PHE A 343 -17.77 0.76 13.69
C PHE A 343 -19.29 0.79 13.77
N ASP A 344 -19.91 -0.39 13.73
CA ASP A 344 -21.28 -0.62 14.18
C ASP A 344 -21.22 -1.61 15.35
N TYR A 345 -21.74 -1.20 16.51
CA TYR A 345 -21.77 -2.00 17.72
C TYR A 345 -23.05 -2.84 17.85
N ASN A 346 -23.92 -2.78 16.84
CA ASN A 346 -25.16 -3.53 16.78
C ASN A 346 -25.03 -4.75 15.87
N ALA A 347 -26.00 -5.66 15.96
CA ALA A 347 -26.05 -6.80 15.07
C ALA A 347 -26.51 -6.36 13.67
N ALA A 348 -25.75 -6.72 12.64
CA ALA A 348 -26.15 -6.45 11.26
C ALA A 348 -27.43 -7.21 10.89
N SER A 349 -28.25 -6.65 10.01
CA SER A 349 -29.33 -7.38 9.34
C SER A 349 -28.87 -7.97 8.00
N GLN A 350 -29.65 -8.89 7.44
CA GLN A 350 -29.50 -9.27 6.04
C GLN A 350 -30.41 -8.40 5.18
N GLY A 351 -29.92 -7.96 4.03
CA GLY A 351 -30.67 -7.13 3.09
C GLY A 351 -30.23 -7.39 1.65
N THR A 352 -30.77 -6.58 0.74
CA THR A 352 -30.42 -6.65 -0.68
C THR A 352 -30.16 -5.26 -1.22
N MET A 353 -29.08 -5.12 -2.00
CA MET A 353 -28.82 -3.92 -2.79
C MET A 353 -28.74 -4.31 -4.26
N GLY A 354 -29.67 -3.79 -5.07
CA GLY A 354 -29.92 -4.34 -6.40
C GLY A 354 -30.27 -5.83 -6.32
N VAL A 355 -29.47 -6.68 -6.96
CA VAL A 355 -29.60 -8.14 -6.91
C VAL A 355 -28.66 -8.81 -5.91
N ALA A 356 -27.79 -8.04 -5.24
CA ALA A 356 -26.78 -8.59 -4.36
C ALA A 356 -27.37 -8.93 -2.98
N ALA A 357 -27.02 -10.10 -2.45
CA ALA A 357 -27.32 -10.48 -1.07
C ALA A 357 -26.27 -9.89 -0.13
N CYS A 358 -26.71 -9.03 0.80
CA CYS A 358 -25.84 -8.18 1.60
C CYS A 358 -26.06 -8.36 3.11
N TRP A 359 -25.02 -8.07 3.89
CA TRP A 359 -25.16 -7.54 5.24
C TRP A 359 -25.60 -6.09 5.12
N HIS A 360 -26.57 -5.69 5.92
CA HIS A 360 -27.09 -4.33 5.99
C HIS A 360 -26.71 -3.74 7.35
N ILE A 361 -25.91 -2.69 7.28
CA ILE A 361 -25.54 -1.83 8.40
C ILE A 361 -26.56 -0.71 8.44
N SER A 362 -27.43 -0.74 9.45
CA SER A 362 -28.56 0.19 9.54
C SER A 362 -28.09 1.62 9.83
N ALA A 363 -27.11 1.77 10.73
CA ALA A 363 -26.41 3.01 11.03
C ALA A 363 -25.04 2.69 11.63
N TRP A 364 -24.01 3.45 11.24
CA TRP A 364 -22.70 3.41 11.89
C TRP A 364 -22.75 4.13 13.24
N ASP A 365 -22.18 3.55 14.29
CA ASP A 365 -22.09 4.21 15.60
C ASP A 365 -20.90 5.19 15.68
N ASP A 366 -19.82 4.87 14.97
CA ASP A 366 -18.60 5.67 14.93
C ASP A 366 -17.94 5.58 13.54
N GLY A 367 -17.69 6.73 12.91
CA GLY A 367 -17.30 6.81 11.51
C GLY A 367 -18.48 6.60 10.53
N THR A 368 -18.15 6.46 9.25
CA THR A 368 -19.12 6.21 8.16
C THR A 368 -18.43 5.53 6.97
N THR A 369 -19.08 5.44 5.81
CA THR A 369 -18.39 5.21 4.53
C THR A 369 -18.75 6.31 3.54
N GLU A 370 -17.99 6.44 2.46
CA GLU A 370 -18.18 7.47 1.42
C GLU A 370 -17.77 6.94 0.04
N PRO A 371 -18.05 7.64 -1.08
CA PRO A 371 -17.57 7.25 -2.41
C PRO A 371 -16.07 6.89 -2.40
N GLY A 372 -15.66 5.80 -3.06
CA GLY A 372 -14.28 5.29 -3.01
C GLY A 372 -14.03 4.22 -1.94
N SER A 373 -14.89 4.17 -0.92
CA SER A 373 -14.90 3.07 0.07
C SER A 373 -15.33 1.74 -0.55
N SER A 374 -16.01 1.77 -1.70
CA SER A 374 -16.47 0.60 -2.44
C SER A 374 -15.42 -0.51 -2.51
N GLY A 375 -15.81 -1.72 -2.13
CA GLY A 375 -14.94 -2.90 -2.07
C GLY A 375 -14.18 -3.09 -0.75
N SER A 376 -14.25 -2.13 0.19
CA SER A 376 -13.67 -2.28 1.53
C SER A 376 -14.25 -3.47 2.29
N GLY A 377 -13.45 -4.07 3.17
CA GLY A 377 -13.87 -5.23 3.96
C GLY A 377 -14.80 -4.86 5.11
N LEU A 378 -15.70 -5.80 5.44
CA LEU A 378 -16.45 -5.81 6.70
C LEU A 378 -15.95 -6.97 7.55
N TRP A 379 -15.46 -6.68 8.74
CA TRP A 379 -15.02 -7.69 9.71
C TRP A 379 -16.04 -7.84 10.84
N ASN A 380 -16.20 -9.07 11.33
CA ASN A 380 -17.03 -9.38 12.49
C ASN A 380 -16.28 -9.17 13.82
N GLN A 381 -16.94 -9.47 14.94
CA GLN A 381 -16.39 -9.33 16.31
C GLN A 381 -15.10 -10.11 16.58
N ASN A 382 -14.74 -11.08 15.73
CA ASN A 382 -13.53 -11.88 15.85
C ASN A 382 -12.42 -11.42 14.89
N GLY A 383 -12.58 -10.28 14.23
CA GLY A 383 -11.61 -9.79 13.25
C GLY A 383 -11.56 -10.61 11.96
N LEU A 384 -12.62 -11.36 11.64
CA LEU A 384 -12.73 -12.17 10.42
C LEU A 384 -13.60 -11.47 9.39
N LEU A 385 -13.12 -11.42 8.14
CA LEU A 385 -13.84 -10.81 7.02
C LEU A 385 -15.12 -11.60 6.70
N ILE A 386 -16.24 -10.89 6.62
CA ILE A 386 -17.59 -11.45 6.36
C ILE A 386 -18.29 -10.85 5.14
N GLY A 387 -17.69 -9.86 4.49
CA GLY A 387 -18.21 -9.25 3.27
C GLY A 387 -17.35 -8.08 2.78
N GLN A 388 -17.77 -7.47 1.68
CA GLN A 388 -17.14 -6.28 1.11
C GLN A 388 -18.18 -5.23 0.69
N LEU A 389 -17.86 -3.94 0.80
CA LEU A 389 -18.81 -2.85 0.58
C LEU A 389 -19.31 -2.83 -0.87
N TYR A 390 -20.61 -2.97 -1.05
CA TYR A 390 -21.31 -2.61 -2.29
C TYR A 390 -21.51 -1.09 -2.32
N GLY A 391 -22.03 -0.54 -1.23
CA GLY A 391 -22.31 0.89 -1.06
C GLY A 391 -23.58 1.11 -0.24
N GLY A 392 -24.04 2.35 -0.22
CA GLY A 392 -25.15 2.75 0.62
C GLY A 392 -25.53 4.22 0.46
N GLU A 393 -26.19 4.73 1.48
CA GLU A 393 -26.57 6.15 1.65
C GLU A 393 -25.69 6.86 2.68
N ALA A 394 -24.74 6.13 3.29
CA ALA A 394 -23.92 6.62 4.36
C ALA A 394 -22.97 7.75 3.89
N ASP A 395 -22.89 8.80 4.70
CA ASP A 395 -21.88 9.85 4.66
C ASP A 395 -21.77 10.47 6.08
N CYS A 396 -20.99 11.54 6.26
CA CYS A 396 -20.83 12.16 7.57
C CYS A 396 -22.03 12.99 8.04
N SER A 397 -22.96 13.34 7.15
CA SER A 397 -24.22 14.01 7.48
C SER A 397 -25.36 13.01 7.76
N ASN A 398 -25.27 11.80 7.20
CA ASN A 398 -26.24 10.74 7.31
C ASN A 398 -25.53 9.38 7.33
N ASN A 399 -25.28 8.83 8.51
CA ASN A 399 -24.49 7.61 8.72
C ASN A 399 -25.27 6.30 8.55
N VAL A 400 -26.38 6.31 7.81
CA VAL A 400 -27.32 5.19 7.71
C VAL A 400 -27.18 4.40 6.42
N ASN A 401 -27.60 3.15 6.46
CA ASN A 401 -27.76 2.26 5.31
C ASN A 401 -26.50 2.06 4.47
N ASP A 402 -25.62 1.16 4.92
CA ASP A 402 -24.60 0.55 4.06
C ASP A 402 -24.87 -0.94 3.82
N PHE A 403 -24.51 -1.40 2.62
CA PHE A 403 -24.69 -2.78 2.20
C PHE A 403 -23.35 -3.40 1.81
N PHE A 404 -23.03 -4.53 2.45
CA PHE A 404 -21.82 -5.29 2.19
C PHE A 404 -22.19 -6.65 1.60
N GLY A 405 -21.71 -6.95 0.40
CA GLY A 405 -21.89 -8.24 -0.24
C GLY A 405 -21.43 -9.39 0.68
N ARG A 406 -22.32 -10.35 0.93
CA ARG A 406 -22.06 -11.40 1.93
C ARG A 406 -21.00 -12.38 1.45
N PHE A 407 -19.91 -12.51 2.21
CA PHE A 407 -18.81 -13.41 1.86
C PHE A 407 -19.26 -14.88 1.80
N ASN A 408 -20.21 -15.31 2.65
CA ASN A 408 -20.75 -16.67 2.57
C ASN A 408 -21.52 -16.96 1.27
N VAL A 409 -22.06 -15.93 0.60
CA VAL A 409 -22.71 -16.04 -0.72
C VAL A 409 -21.65 -16.06 -1.82
N SER A 410 -20.57 -15.31 -1.65
CA SER A 410 -19.43 -15.27 -2.56
C SER A 410 -18.58 -16.55 -2.54
N TYR A 411 -18.36 -17.15 -1.37
CA TYR A 411 -17.37 -18.21 -1.16
C TYR A 411 -17.49 -19.43 -2.10
N PRO A 412 -18.69 -19.97 -2.41
CA PRO A 412 -18.81 -21.08 -3.35
C PRO A 412 -18.16 -20.78 -4.70
N LEU A 413 -18.27 -19.55 -5.20
CA LEU A 413 -17.60 -19.10 -6.41
C LEU A 413 -16.08 -19.03 -6.22
N LEU A 414 -15.60 -18.61 -5.04
CA LEU A 414 -14.18 -18.35 -4.76
C LEU A 414 -13.39 -19.61 -4.34
N THR A 415 -14.07 -20.75 -4.13
CA THR A 415 -13.49 -21.98 -3.55
C THR A 415 -12.29 -22.50 -4.37
N THR A 416 -12.29 -22.33 -5.68
CA THR A 416 -11.18 -22.74 -6.55
C THR A 416 -9.85 -22.06 -6.20
N TRP A 417 -9.88 -20.84 -5.65
CA TRP A 417 -8.69 -20.06 -5.30
C TRP A 417 -8.43 -20.03 -3.79
N LEU A 418 -9.49 -19.87 -3.00
CA LEU A 418 -9.36 -19.80 -1.54
C LEU A 418 -9.22 -21.19 -0.89
N GLY A 419 -9.57 -22.26 -1.61
CA GLY A 419 -9.49 -23.63 -1.15
C GLY A 419 -10.69 -24.08 -0.31
N THR A 420 -10.57 -25.27 0.26
CA THR A 420 -11.60 -25.87 1.12
C THR A 420 -11.03 -26.12 2.51
N CYS A 421 -11.48 -25.36 3.49
CA CYS A 421 -11.16 -25.54 4.90
C CYS A 421 -12.40 -25.23 5.76
N GLY A 422 -12.22 -25.06 7.08
CA GLY A 422 -13.30 -24.79 8.03
C GLY A 422 -14.13 -23.55 7.68
N ASN A 423 -15.20 -23.30 8.45
CA ASN A 423 -16.03 -22.10 8.23
C ASN A 423 -15.29 -20.80 8.52
N THR A 424 -14.21 -20.86 9.29
CA THR A 424 -13.36 -19.74 9.61
C THR A 424 -11.91 -20.07 9.28
N LEU A 425 -11.17 -19.07 8.80
CA LEU A 425 -9.74 -19.12 8.64
C LEU A 425 -9.14 -17.86 9.24
N GLN A 426 -8.09 -18.00 10.04
CA GLN A 426 -7.35 -16.86 10.59
C GLN A 426 -6.53 -16.16 9.49
N GLY A 427 -6.09 -14.93 9.76
CA GLY A 427 -5.25 -14.23 8.79
C GLY A 427 -3.82 -14.76 8.72
N TYR A 428 -3.08 -14.29 7.71
CA TYR A 428 -1.72 -14.71 7.42
C TYR A 428 -0.79 -13.50 7.18
N PRO A 429 0.46 -13.51 7.64
CA PRO A 429 1.02 -14.48 8.59
C PRO A 429 0.22 -14.45 9.89
N LEU A 430 0.06 -15.60 10.54
CA LEU A 430 -0.52 -15.64 11.88
C LEU A 430 0.36 -14.76 12.77
N SER A 431 -0.23 -13.89 13.57
CA SER A 431 0.48 -13.19 14.64
C SER A 431 0.86 -14.21 15.72
N THR A 432 1.86 -15.05 15.46
CA THR A 432 2.42 -16.01 16.43
C THR A 432 3.50 -15.38 17.30
N GLY A 433 3.48 -14.06 17.47
CA GLY A 433 4.43 -13.32 18.28
C GLY A 433 3.72 -12.50 19.35
N ILE A 434 4.30 -12.49 20.55
CA ILE A 434 4.03 -11.50 21.61
C ILE A 434 4.43 -10.08 21.15
N ASP A 435 5.03 -9.95 19.96
CA ASP A 435 5.56 -8.71 19.38
C ASP A 435 4.55 -7.81 18.65
N ASP A 436 3.30 -8.23 18.46
CA ASP A 436 2.25 -7.39 17.82
C ASP A 436 1.16 -6.91 18.79
N ALA A 437 1.29 -7.23 20.09
CA ALA A 437 0.48 -6.60 21.14
C ALA A 437 1.21 -5.36 21.68
N THR A 438 0.68 -4.17 21.35
CA THR A 438 1.12 -2.82 21.75
C THR A 438 2.27 -2.23 20.93
N GLU A 439 1.95 -1.55 19.82
CA GLU A 439 2.75 -0.40 19.36
C GLU A 439 2.60 0.76 20.38
N VAL A 440 3.22 0.59 21.55
CA VAL A 440 3.74 1.73 22.31
C VAL A 440 5.26 1.63 22.26
N ALA A 441 5.81 1.54 21.04
CA ALA A 441 7.24 1.36 20.84
C ALA A 441 8.02 2.59 21.35
N PHE A 442 9.14 2.32 22.04
CA PHE A 442 10.17 3.34 22.27
C PHE A 442 10.83 3.71 20.93
N THR A 443 11.53 4.84 20.80
CA THR A 443 12.27 5.17 19.57
C THR A 443 13.76 5.26 19.83
N ILE A 444 14.57 4.96 18.81
CA ILE A 444 16.04 5.11 18.83
C ILE A 444 16.49 6.10 17.75
N ALA A 445 17.31 7.08 18.12
CA ALA A 445 17.85 8.05 17.18
C ALA A 445 19.23 8.60 17.60
N PRO A 446 20.18 8.82 16.68
CA PRO A 446 20.11 8.45 15.26
C PRO A 446 20.24 6.93 15.05
N ASN A 447 19.70 6.43 13.94
CA ASN A 447 19.85 5.04 13.51
C ASN A 447 19.79 5.00 11.96
N PRO A 448 20.91 4.75 11.24
CA PRO A 448 22.22 4.35 11.75
C PRO A 448 22.90 5.37 12.67
N THR A 449 23.81 4.91 13.54
CA THR A 449 24.61 5.74 14.46
C THR A 449 26.10 5.47 14.29
N GLN A 450 26.94 6.47 14.61
CA GLN A 450 28.40 6.35 14.77
C GLN A 450 28.84 6.00 16.19
N GLY A 451 27.89 5.60 17.04
CA GLY A 451 28.14 5.19 18.42
C GLY A 451 27.07 5.71 19.36
N ALA A 452 26.90 7.03 19.41
CA ALA A 452 25.95 7.69 20.31
C ALA A 452 24.51 7.65 19.77
N PHE A 453 23.56 7.20 20.58
CA PHE A 453 22.13 7.20 20.26
C PHE A 453 21.26 7.43 21.49
N THR A 454 20.05 7.90 21.26
CA THR A 454 19.05 8.21 22.28
C THR A 454 17.89 7.25 22.18
N VAL A 455 17.51 6.64 23.29
CA VAL A 455 16.30 5.83 23.46
C VAL A 455 15.22 6.71 24.07
N THR A 456 14.15 7.02 23.34
CA THR A 456 12.99 7.75 23.85
C THR A 456 11.95 6.77 24.37
N LEU A 457 11.64 6.84 25.66
CA LEU A 457 10.87 5.84 26.38
C LEU A 457 9.35 6.12 26.34
N PRO A 458 8.51 5.09 26.17
CA PRO A 458 7.07 5.23 26.23
C PRO A 458 6.60 5.47 27.67
N ALA A 459 5.36 5.97 27.82
CA ALA A 459 4.77 6.25 29.13
C ALA A 459 4.81 5.05 30.09
N ALA A 460 4.64 3.83 29.55
CA ALA A 460 4.70 2.57 30.30
C ALA A 460 6.03 2.34 31.02
N MET A 461 7.14 2.89 30.51
CA MET A 461 8.47 2.72 31.12
C MET A 461 8.86 3.82 32.10
N ARG A 462 8.08 4.93 32.19
CA ARG A 462 8.46 6.11 32.98
C ARG A 462 8.51 5.87 34.48
N ASN A 463 7.88 4.81 34.98
CA ASN A 463 7.78 4.52 36.42
C ASN A 463 8.74 3.43 36.91
N LYS A 464 9.37 2.66 36.00
CA LYS A 464 10.47 1.68 36.19
C LYS A 464 10.61 0.85 34.91
N GLY A 465 11.82 0.41 34.59
CA GLY A 465 12.09 -0.47 33.46
C GLY A 465 13.58 -0.71 33.25
N ARG A 466 13.94 -1.40 32.18
CA ARG A 466 15.32 -1.69 31.79
C ARG A 466 15.46 -1.61 30.27
N VAL A 467 16.55 -1.02 29.80
CA VAL A 467 16.96 -1.04 28.40
C VAL A 467 18.26 -1.83 28.31
N THR A 468 18.31 -2.82 27.43
CA THR A 468 19.45 -3.72 27.21
C THR A 468 19.81 -3.70 25.73
N VAL A 469 21.10 -3.71 25.41
CA VAL A 469 21.58 -3.80 24.03
C VAL A 469 22.26 -5.15 23.86
N TYR A 470 21.89 -5.89 22.82
CA TYR A 470 22.52 -7.14 22.41
C TYR A 470 23.21 -6.98 21.06
N ASP A 471 24.27 -7.75 20.83
CA ASP A 471 24.88 -7.88 19.50
C ASP A 471 24.08 -8.85 18.61
N ALA A 472 24.50 -9.02 17.36
CA ALA A 472 23.86 -9.92 16.40
C ALA A 472 23.88 -11.42 16.80
N LEU A 473 24.73 -11.80 17.78
CA LEU A 473 24.79 -13.16 18.33
C LEU A 473 23.92 -13.32 19.58
N GLY A 474 23.24 -12.28 20.02
CA GLY A 474 22.43 -12.26 21.23
C GLY A 474 23.24 -12.07 22.52
N GLN A 475 24.52 -11.71 22.42
CA GLN A 475 25.33 -11.40 23.59
C GLN A 475 24.98 -10.00 24.11
N GLN A 476 24.75 -9.88 25.42
CA GLN A 476 24.49 -8.58 26.05
C GLN A 476 25.73 -7.69 25.97
N VAL A 477 25.57 -6.52 25.36
CA VAL A 477 26.62 -5.49 25.17
C VAL A 477 26.53 -4.40 26.22
N LEU A 478 25.31 -3.92 26.51
CA LEU A 478 25.06 -2.82 27.44
C LEU A 478 23.72 -3.03 28.14
N THR A 479 23.57 -2.57 29.39
CA THR A 479 22.26 -2.53 30.06
C THR A 479 22.14 -1.32 30.98
N THR A 480 20.95 -0.74 31.08
CA THR A 480 20.66 0.41 31.93
C THR A 480 19.24 0.35 32.48
N ASN A 481 19.05 0.76 33.73
CA ASN A 481 17.73 0.81 34.36
C ASN A 481 17.09 2.17 34.14
N VAL A 482 15.80 2.17 33.81
CA VAL A 482 14.99 3.39 33.68
C VAL A 482 14.63 3.91 35.08
N ARG A 483 15.00 5.16 35.36
CA ARG A 483 14.62 5.86 36.60
C ARG A 483 13.26 6.53 36.45
N ASN A 484 12.60 6.78 37.57
CA ASN A 484 11.28 7.40 37.58
C ASN A 484 11.31 8.80 36.92
N GLY A 485 10.36 9.07 36.03
CA GLY A 485 10.23 10.34 35.30
C GLY A 485 11.21 10.53 34.14
N VAL A 486 12.04 9.54 33.81
CA VAL A 486 12.97 9.64 32.67
C VAL A 486 12.23 9.33 31.37
N GLU A 487 12.31 10.25 30.42
CA GLU A 487 11.70 10.10 29.09
C GLU A 487 12.71 9.74 28.00
N ARG A 488 14.01 9.98 28.23
CA ARG A 488 15.08 9.72 27.27
C ARG A 488 16.33 9.19 27.95
N ILE A 489 17.01 8.24 27.29
CA ILE A 489 18.27 7.67 27.75
C ILE A 489 19.28 7.76 26.61
N ASN A 490 20.44 8.38 26.87
CA ASN A 490 21.54 8.41 25.92
C ASN A 490 22.45 7.21 26.17
N LEU A 491 22.77 6.49 25.12
CA LEU A 491 23.65 5.31 25.09
C LEU A 491 24.74 5.53 24.04
N ASP A 492 25.86 4.84 24.19
CA ASP A 492 27.01 4.96 23.30
C ASP A 492 27.64 3.58 23.05
N LEU A 493 27.83 3.24 21.78
CA LEU A 493 28.48 2.03 21.29
C LEU A 493 29.69 2.35 20.40
N SER A 494 30.27 3.55 20.51
CA SER A 494 31.46 3.95 19.74
C SER A 494 32.66 3.02 19.95
N ASP A 495 32.70 2.27 21.05
CA ASP A 495 33.72 1.26 21.35
C ASP A 495 33.43 -0.13 20.72
N ARG A 496 32.36 -0.27 19.94
CA ARG A 496 31.91 -1.55 19.38
C ARG A 496 32.14 -1.68 17.88
N THR A 497 32.16 -2.92 17.40
CA THR A 497 32.35 -3.24 15.99
C THR A 497 31.11 -2.84 15.19
N GLU A 498 31.30 -2.36 13.96
CA GLU A 498 30.20 -2.09 13.04
C GLU A 498 29.30 -3.32 12.88
N GLY A 499 28.01 -3.07 12.74
CA GLY A 499 27.05 -4.14 12.55
C GLY A 499 25.68 -3.84 13.16
N ILE A 500 24.90 -4.90 13.28
CA ILE A 500 23.52 -4.85 13.77
C ILE A 500 23.52 -5.17 15.26
N TYR A 501 22.81 -4.32 16.01
CA TYR A 501 22.53 -4.48 17.43
C TYR A 501 21.02 -4.49 17.65
N LEU A 502 20.59 -5.13 18.74
CA LEU A 502 19.20 -5.16 19.17
C LEU A 502 19.08 -4.40 20.49
N VAL A 503 18.26 -3.35 20.51
CA VAL A 503 17.90 -2.60 21.72
C VAL A 503 16.59 -3.20 22.24
N ASP A 504 16.61 -3.74 23.44
CA ASP A 504 15.51 -4.39 24.13
C ASP A 504 15.07 -3.52 25.32
N ALA A 505 13.79 -3.16 25.38
CA ALA A 505 13.23 -2.33 26.43
C ALA A 505 12.10 -3.08 27.15
N VAL A 506 12.28 -3.28 28.46
CA VAL A 506 11.40 -4.10 29.30
C VAL A 506 10.91 -3.31 30.51
N ALA A 507 9.60 -3.31 30.76
CA ALA A 507 8.98 -2.88 32.01
C ALA A 507 7.82 -3.82 32.38
N GLU A 508 7.19 -3.62 33.53
CA GLU A 508 6.03 -4.43 33.92
C GLU A 508 4.88 -4.21 32.92
N GLY A 509 4.50 -5.28 32.20
CA GLY A 509 3.47 -5.21 31.15
C GLY A 509 3.92 -4.55 29.85
N PHE A 510 5.22 -4.29 29.66
CA PHE A 510 5.77 -3.71 28.43
C PHE A 510 7.06 -4.43 28.01
N HIS A 511 7.14 -4.83 26.75
CA HIS A 511 8.35 -5.37 26.15
C HIS A 511 8.39 -5.00 24.67
N ALA A 512 9.50 -4.42 24.22
CA ALA A 512 9.70 -4.09 22.82
C ALA A 512 11.18 -4.21 22.46
N VAL A 513 11.46 -4.52 21.19
CA VAL A 513 12.82 -4.62 20.66
C VAL A 513 12.95 -3.79 19.38
N GLN A 514 14.01 -3.01 19.25
CA GLN A 514 14.34 -2.24 18.05
C GLN A 514 15.74 -2.55 17.53
N ARG A 515 15.87 -2.58 16.21
CA ARG A 515 17.15 -2.80 15.53
C ARG A 515 17.95 -1.50 15.42
N LEU A 516 19.18 -1.48 15.94
CA LEU A 516 20.14 -0.39 15.78
C LEU A 516 21.25 -0.81 14.80
N VAL A 517 21.63 0.08 13.90
CA VAL A 517 22.74 -0.10 12.96
C VAL A 517 23.89 0.80 13.38
N LEU A 518 25.04 0.21 13.72
CA LEU A 518 26.28 0.92 14.04
C LEU A 518 27.19 0.93 12.81
N THR A 519 27.60 2.12 12.39
CA THR A 519 28.48 2.39 11.24
C THR A 519 29.54 3.41 11.67
N HIS A 520 30.82 3.21 11.39
CA HIS A 520 31.86 4.20 11.72
C HIS A 520 32.02 5.24 10.60
#